data_AF-A0A3M8EPV6-F1
#
_entry.id   AF-A0A3M8EPV6-F1
#
_cell.length_a   1.000
_cell.length_b   1.000
_cell.length_c   1.000
_cell.angle_alpha   90.00
_cell.angle_beta   90.00
_cell.angle_gamma   90.00
#
_symmetry.space_group_name_H-M   'P 1'
#
loop_
_entity.id
_entity.type
_entity.pdbx_description
1 polymer ?
#
loop_
_entity_poly.entity_id
_entity_poly.type
_entity_poly.pdbx_seq_one_letter_code
_entity_poly.pdbx_strand_id
1 'polypeptide(L)' 'MGRMRENPRYNVISMRISDEERDRLQKVMELTHKSVSDLMREAMELIASRTDQTDQADQKAA' A
#
# COMPACT_ATOMS: atom_id res chain seq x y z
N MET A 1 24.36 18.24 -8.61
CA MET A 1 23.13 19.08 -8.66
C MET A 1 21.92 18.17 -8.52
N GLY A 2 21.31 18.09 -7.34
CA GLY A 2 20.10 17.29 -7.13
C GLY A 2 18.88 18.03 -7.65
N ARG A 3 18.12 17.44 -8.58
CA ARG A 3 16.83 17.99 -9.04
C ARG A 3 15.87 18.02 -7.85
N MET A 4 15.53 19.22 -7.38
CA MET A 4 14.43 19.43 -6.43
C MET A 4 13.13 18.96 -7.10
N ARG A 5 12.52 17.88 -6.60
CA ARG A 5 11.15 17.50 -6.97
C ARG A 5 10.22 18.53 -6.34
N GLU A 6 9.38 19.17 -7.16
CA GLU A 6 8.57 20.34 -6.77
C GLU A 6 7.52 20.08 -5.69
N ASN A 7 7.29 18.84 -5.25
CA ASN A 7 6.30 18.56 -4.20
C ASN A 7 6.60 17.28 -3.38
N PRO A 8 7.60 17.27 -2.47
CA PRO A 8 7.88 16.11 -1.65
C PRO A 8 6.95 16.08 -0.44
N ARG A 9 5.65 15.79 -0.65
CA ARG A 9 4.72 15.53 0.44
C ARG A 9 4.68 14.03 0.72
N TYR A 10 5.78 13.50 1.24
CA TYR A 10 5.78 12.14 1.79
C TYR A 10 5.45 12.25 3.28
N ASN A 11 4.16 12.13 3.62
CA ASN A 11 3.81 11.89 5.02
C ASN A 11 4.39 10.53 5.41
N VAL A 12 5.12 10.48 6.53
CA VAL A 12 5.68 9.24 7.05
C VAL A 12 4.63 8.59 7.95
N ILE A 13 4.33 7.32 7.69
CA ILE A 13 3.46 6.52 8.54
C ILE A 13 4.31 5.58 9.40
N SER A 14 3.97 5.48 10.68
CA SER A 14 4.52 4.46 11.59
C SER A 14 3.45 3.40 11.80
N MET A 15 3.79 2.13 11.53
CA MET A 15 2.88 1.00 11.64
C MET A 15 3.42 0.00 12.66
N ARG A 16 2.52 -0.59 13.44
CA ARG A 16 2.83 -1.71 14.35
C ARG A 16 2.43 -3.01 13.67
N ILE A 17 3.35 -3.95 13.63
CA ILE A 17 3.15 -5.29 13.08
C ILE A 17 3.82 -6.29 14.00
N SER A 18 3.37 -7.54 13.96
CA SER A 18 4.05 -8.65 14.62
C SER A 18 5.36 -9.02 13.91
N ASP A 19 6.21 -9.78 14.60
CA ASP A 19 7.47 -10.27 14.04
C ASP A 19 7.22 -11.17 12.81
N GLU A 20 6.18 -12.00 12.85
CA GLU A 20 5.79 -12.86 11.72
C GLU A 20 5.38 -12.05 10.48
N GLU A 21 4.61 -10.98 10.67
CA GLU A 21 4.19 -10.09 9.57
C GLU A 21 5.38 -9.33 9.01
N ARG A 22 6.32 -8.90 9.86
CA ARG A 22 7.56 -8.26 9.44
C ARG A 22 8.39 -9.19 8.55
N ASP A 23 8.54 -10.45 8.94
CA ASP A 23 9.33 -11.43 8.19
C ASP A 23 8.68 -11.76 6.84
N ARG A 24 7.34 -11.85 6.80
CA ARG A 24 6.60 -12.01 5.54
C ARG A 24 6.80 -10.79 4.63
N LEU A 25 6.69 -9.58 5.17
CA LEU A 25 6.90 -8.35 4.42
C LEU A 25 8.30 -8.29 3.83
N GLN A 26 9.33 -8.66 4.60
CA GLN A 26 10.71 -8.71 4.11
C GLN A 26 10.87 -9.69 2.94
N LYS A 27 10.31 -10.90 3.03
CA LYS A 27 10.36 -11.87 1.93
C LYS A 27 9.70 -11.33 0.66
N VAL A 28 8.57 -10.64 0.79
CA VAL A 28 7.89 -10.01 -0.35
C VAL A 28 8.75 -8.92 -0.97
N MET A 29 9.43 -8.09 -0.17
CA MET A 29 10.36 -7.08 -0.67
C MET A 29 11.51 -7.72 -1.46
N GLU A 30 12.10 -8.81 -0.95
CA GLU A 30 13.19 -9.54 -1.61
C GLU A 30 12.73 -10.15 -2.95
N LEU A 31 11.55 -10.75 -2.99
CA LEU A 31 10.99 -11.38 -4.20
C LEU A 31 10.59 -10.37 -5.28
N THR A 32 10.08 -9.21 -4.89
CA THR A 32 9.55 -8.20 -5.82
C THR A 32 10.56 -7.11 -6.14
N HIS A 33 11.65 -7.01 -5.36
CA HIS A 33 12.60 -5.91 -5.37
C HIS A 33 11.96 -4.52 -5.13
N LYS A 34 10.85 -4.48 -4.38
CA LYS A 34 10.10 -3.25 -4.08
C LYS A 34 10.30 -2.79 -2.64
N SER A 35 10.20 -1.48 -2.42
CA SER A 35 10.22 -0.92 -1.07
C SER A 35 8.89 -1.18 -0.34
N VAL A 36 8.89 -1.11 0.99
CA VAL A 36 7.64 -1.17 1.78
C VAL A 36 6.64 -0.12 1.32
N SER A 37 7.09 1.09 0.99
CA SER A 37 6.20 2.16 0.53
C SER A 37 5.57 1.85 -0.83
N ASP A 38 6.29 1.19 -1.73
CA ASP A 38 5.73 0.76 -3.03
C ASP A 38 4.71 -0.34 -2.83
N LEU A 39 5.03 -1.35 -2.03
CA LEU A 39 4.12 -2.45 -1.68
C LEU A 39 2.85 -1.92 -1.00
N MET A 40 2.96 -0.96 -0.09
CA MET A 40 1.80 -0.36 0.57
C MET A 40 0.94 0.47 -0.40
N ARG A 41 1.53 1.16 -1.38
CA ARG A 41 0.78 1.86 -2.43
C ARG A 41 -0.05 0.87 -3.26
N GLU A 42 0.58 -0.22 -3.69
CA GLU A 42 -0.11 -1.28 -4.43
C GLU A 42 -1.22 -1.93 -3.59
N ALA A 43 -0.95 -2.20 -2.31
CA ALA A 43 -1.96 -2.74 -1.40
C ALA A 43 -3.16 -1.79 -1.25
N MET A 44 -2.93 -0.48 -1.14
CA MET A 44 -4.01 0.52 -1.07
C MET A 44 -4.88 0.51 -2.34
N GLU A 45 -4.27 0.46 -3.52
CA GLU A 45 -5.00 0.39 -4.80
C GLU A 45 -5.83 -0.91 -4.92
N LEU A 46 -5.23 -2.04 -4.53
CA LEU A 46 -5.90 -3.34 -4.53
C LEU A 46 -7.07 -3.40 -3.53
N ILE A 47 -6.95 -2.76 -2.37
CA ILE A 47 -8.04 -2.69 -1.38
C ILE A 47 -9.13 -1.74 -1.88
N ALA A 48 -8.78 -0.53 -2.34
CA ALA A 48 -9.73 0.46 -2.84
C ALA A 48 -10.60 -0.12 -3.98
N SER A 49 -9.96 -0.77 -4.96
CA SER A 49 -10.68 -1.41 -6.07
C SER A 49 -11.64 -2.53 -5.64
N ARG A 50 -11.38 -3.21 -4.51
CA ARG A 50 -12.31 -4.20 -3.95
C ARG A 50 -13.47 -3.55 -3.21
N THR A 51 -13.20 -2.46 -2.48
CA THR A 51 -14.24 -1.73 -1.75
C THR A 51 -15.23 -1.07 -2.72
N ASP A 52 -14.74 -0.45 -3.79
CA ASP A 52 -15.59 0.15 -4.84
C ASP A 52 -16.53 -0.88 -5.51
N GLN A 53 -16.10 -2.14 -5.63
CA GLN A 53 -16.93 -3.23 -6.15
C GLN A 53 -17.98 -3.72 -5.14
N THR A 54 -17.68 -3.62 -3.85
CA THR A 54 -18.60 -4.06 -2.78
C THR A 54 -19.72 -3.02 -2.61
N ASP A 55 -19.38 -1.73 -2.62
CA ASP A 55 -20.37 -0.64 -2.53
C ASP A 55 -21.35 -0.60 -3.72
N GLN A 56 -20.92 -1.04 -4.91
CA GLN A 56 -21.80 -1.15 -6.08
C GLN A 56 -22.72 -2.38 -6.04
N ALA A 57 -22.34 -3.44 -5.34
CA ALA A 57 -23.17 -4.63 -5.16
C ALA A 57 -24.30 -4.35 -4.15
N ASP A 58 -24.01 -3.62 -3.08
CA ASP A 58 -25.00 -3.23 -2.08
C ASP A 58 -26.00 -2.18 -2.61
N GLN A 59 -25.57 -1.25 -3.49
CA GLN A 59 -26.48 -0.27 -4.12
C GLN A 59 -27.42 -0.86 -5.18
N LYS A 60 -27.14 -2.05 -5.72
CA LYS A 60 -28.06 -2.74 -6.66
C LYS A 60 -29.06 -3.66 -5.95
N ALA A 61 -28.90 -3.87 -4.64
CA ALA A 61 -29.78 -4.68 -3.82
C ALA A 61 -30.75 -3.86 -2.95
N ALA A 62 -30.70 -2.52 -3.04
CA ALA A 62 -31.59 -1.58 -2.35
C ALA A 62 -32.58 -0.90 -3.32
#